data_AF-A0A845YD84-F1
#
_entry.id   AF-A0A845YD84-F1
#
_cell.length_a   1.000
_cell.length_b   1.000
_cell.length_c   1.000
_cell.angle_alpha   90.00
_cell.angle_beta   90.00
_cell.angle_gamma   90.00
#
_symmetry.space_group_name_H-M   'P 1'
#
loop_
_entity.id
_entity.type
_entity.pdbx_description
1 polymer ?
#
loop_
_entity_poly.entity_id
_entity_poly.type
_entity_poly.pdbx_seq_one_letter_code
_entity_poly.pdbx_strand_id
1 'polypeptide(L)'
;MIQAVKEDSISVAENQIEDRRQEIDYDTREFTIEIIINKYLEKDDDDLSEIYVPEYQREFVWDIDRQSRLIESIILGLPIPLIFVAEIKETGRLEIVDGSQRVRTLAAFMTNQLRLTNLKTLDSLNGFCFKHFAPSRQRKFKNTPIRMIVLSDKADERVRADMFDRINTSSVDLKPMETRRGIYRGEFTDFVFECAKNDIFVELCPIYRYFQKRNEEAELVLRFFALAETYPGFRLTDTQNLVDLEQTRSMTRFLDEYIMCKNKNFPSEERRQKLRDFEVMLNFVSNTFPSKFKKYHHSSATSRTYFEAISVGSHLALQEKLNLVVQDLWQSSDKDNQTNSFRVPIERYDTHKPKNIRKRVDYVKEELLRHSL
;
A
#
# COMPACT_ATOMS: atom_id res chain seq x y z
N MET A 1 16.21 28.34 24.84
CA MET A 1 17.56 28.53 24.29
C MET A 1 17.60 27.86 22.94
N ILE A 2 17.76 28.64 21.87
CA ILE A 2 18.01 28.09 20.52
C ILE A 2 19.48 27.69 20.53
N GLN A 3 19.76 26.40 20.45
CA GLN A 3 21.12 25.87 20.38
C GLN A 3 21.71 26.35 19.05
N ALA A 4 22.76 27.18 19.10
CA ALA A 4 23.42 27.68 17.90
C ALA A 4 23.98 26.48 17.12
N VAL A 5 23.54 26.33 15.87
CA VAL A 5 24.04 25.33 14.93
C VAL A 5 25.51 25.66 14.66
N LYS A 6 26.43 24.72 14.91
CA LYS A 6 27.87 24.93 14.71
C LYS A 6 28.18 25.05 13.22
N GLU A 7 29.11 25.92 12.81
CA GLU A 7 29.48 26.13 11.40
C GLU A 7 29.86 24.83 10.67
N ASP A 8 30.58 23.91 11.32
CA ASP A 8 30.90 22.58 10.76
C ASP A 8 29.65 21.76 10.43
N SER A 9 28.58 21.90 11.22
CA SER A 9 27.31 21.20 10.94
C SER A 9 26.52 21.83 9.81
N ILE A 10 26.75 23.11 9.50
CA ILE A 10 26.17 23.78 8.33
C ILE A 10 26.86 23.29 7.07
N SER A 11 28.19 23.24 7.04
CA SER A 11 28.96 22.71 5.91
C SER A 11 28.60 21.26 5.55
N VAL A 12 28.48 20.39 6.57
CA VAL A 12 28.05 19.01 6.36
C VAL A 12 26.61 18.94 5.82
N ALA A 13 25.71 19.80 6.31
CA ALA A 13 24.34 19.86 5.82
C ALA A 13 24.26 20.38 4.37
N GLU A 14 25.03 21.42 4.01
CA GLU A 14 25.08 21.96 2.65
C GLU A 14 25.63 20.94 1.65
N ASN A 15 26.70 20.22 1.99
CA ASN A 15 27.21 19.14 1.15
C ASN A 15 26.16 18.02 1.00
N GLN A 16 25.48 17.63 2.08
CA GLN A 16 24.40 16.65 2.01
C GLN A 16 23.22 17.13 1.16
N ILE A 17 22.88 18.42 1.18
CA ILE A 17 21.84 19.03 0.34
C ILE A 17 22.25 18.97 -1.13
N GLU A 18 23.46 19.42 -1.47
CA GLU A 18 23.96 19.44 -2.84
C GLU A 18 24.08 18.02 -3.43
N ASP A 19 24.62 17.06 -2.66
CA ASP A 19 24.70 15.66 -3.08
C ASP A 19 23.31 15.08 -3.41
N ARG A 20 22.30 15.37 -2.58
CA ARG A 20 20.94 14.81 -2.76
C ARG A 20 20.05 15.57 -3.73
N ARG A 21 20.34 16.85 -3.99
CA ARG A 21 19.55 17.70 -4.89
C ARG A 21 19.77 17.35 -6.36
N GLN A 22 20.90 16.73 -6.69
CA GLN A 22 21.29 16.39 -8.07
C GLN A 22 20.60 15.14 -8.65
N GLU A 23 19.85 14.36 -7.86
CA GLU A 23 19.32 13.05 -8.29
C GLU A 23 17.90 13.06 -8.87
N ILE A 24 17.16 14.18 -8.82
CA ILE A 24 15.76 14.22 -9.28
C ILE A 24 15.65 14.82 -10.68
N ASP A 25 15.76 13.97 -11.70
CA ASP A 25 15.50 14.34 -13.10
C ASP A 25 13.97 14.34 -13.37
N TYR A 26 13.40 15.54 -13.54
CA TYR A 26 11.99 15.70 -13.88
C TYR A 26 11.77 16.91 -14.80
N ASP A 27 10.72 16.84 -15.61
CA ASP A 27 10.28 17.95 -16.45
C ASP A 27 8.80 18.30 -16.20
N THR A 28 8.41 19.52 -16.59
CA THR A 28 7.03 19.99 -16.45
C THR A 28 6.39 20.08 -17.83
N ARG A 29 5.29 19.36 -18.04
CA ARG A 29 4.50 19.38 -19.28
C ARG A 29 3.13 19.98 -19.01
N GLU A 30 2.62 20.79 -19.93
CA GLU A 30 1.25 21.31 -19.86
C GLU A 30 0.46 20.77 -21.05
N PHE A 31 -0.53 19.93 -20.76
CA PHE A 31 -1.42 19.37 -21.76
C PHE A 31 -2.84 19.83 -21.51
N THR A 32 -3.64 19.97 -22.57
CA THR A 32 -5.07 20.22 -22.41
C THR A 32 -5.77 18.95 -21.89
N ILE A 33 -6.92 19.13 -21.23
CA ILE A 33 -7.77 18.00 -20.81
C ILE A 33 -8.01 17.04 -21.98
N GLU A 34 -8.30 17.56 -23.18
CA GLU A 34 -8.52 16.71 -24.36
C GLU A 34 -7.32 15.82 -24.69
N ILE A 35 -6.10 16.37 -24.70
CA ILE A 35 -4.89 15.58 -25.00
C ILE A 35 -4.66 14.51 -23.93
N ILE A 36 -4.79 14.87 -22.65
CA ILE A 36 -4.58 13.92 -21.54
C ILE A 36 -5.58 12.77 -21.63
N ILE A 37 -6.85 13.08 -21.88
CA ILE A 37 -7.91 12.07 -21.91
C ILE A 37 -7.85 11.23 -23.18
N ASN A 38 -7.49 11.79 -24.33
CA ASN A 38 -7.24 11.00 -25.53
C ASN A 38 -6.07 10.04 -25.32
N LYS A 39 -4.92 10.51 -24.83
CA LYS A 39 -3.77 9.65 -24.50
C LYS A 39 -4.07 8.59 -23.43
N TYR A 40 -5.09 8.81 -22.61
CA TYR A 40 -5.56 7.86 -21.59
C TYR A 40 -6.54 6.82 -22.13
N LEU A 41 -7.40 7.20 -23.07
CA LEU A 41 -8.47 6.34 -23.60
C LEU A 41 -8.12 5.63 -24.90
N GLU A 42 -7.38 6.30 -25.78
CA GLU A 42 -6.95 5.76 -27.06
C GLU A 42 -5.92 4.64 -26.83
N LYS A 43 -6.04 3.61 -27.66
CA LYS A 43 -5.22 2.42 -27.63
C LYS A 43 -4.38 2.38 -28.90
N ASP A 44 -3.12 2.05 -28.76
CA ASP A 44 -2.22 1.76 -29.87
C ASP A 44 -2.48 0.35 -30.45
N ASP A 45 -1.66 -0.05 -31.42
CA ASP A 45 -1.76 -1.34 -32.10
C ASP A 45 -1.59 -2.54 -31.14
N ASP A 46 -0.97 -2.33 -29.97
CA ASP A 46 -0.75 -3.34 -28.92
C ASP A 46 -1.85 -3.30 -27.82
N ASP A 47 -2.94 -2.58 -28.04
CA ASP A 47 -4.04 -2.35 -27.07
C ASP A 47 -3.58 -1.65 -25.77
N LEU A 48 -2.53 -0.83 -25.85
CA LEU A 48 -1.97 -0.06 -24.75
C LEU A 48 -2.29 1.43 -24.90
N SER A 49 -2.53 2.11 -23.78
CA SER A 49 -2.72 3.57 -23.76
C SER A 49 -1.40 4.27 -23.40
N GLU A 50 -1.11 5.40 -24.03
CA GLU A 50 0.13 6.15 -23.79
C GLU A 50 0.23 6.67 -22.36
N ILE A 51 -0.87 7.24 -21.84
CA ILE A 51 -1.05 7.55 -20.42
C ILE A 51 -1.87 6.43 -19.80
N TYR A 52 -1.44 5.89 -18.67
CA TYR A 52 -2.19 4.81 -18.01
C TYR A 52 -2.16 4.90 -16.49
N VAL A 53 -3.20 4.34 -15.88
CA VAL A 53 -3.21 4.08 -14.44
C VAL A 53 -2.70 2.65 -14.25
N PRO A 54 -1.59 2.45 -13.54
CA PRO A 54 -1.02 1.12 -13.40
C PRO A 54 -1.88 0.24 -12.48
N GLU A 55 -1.80 -1.08 -12.67
CA GLU A 55 -2.63 -2.06 -11.94
C GLU A 55 -2.44 -2.03 -10.42
N TYR A 56 -1.30 -1.53 -9.96
CA TYR A 56 -1.01 -1.41 -8.55
C TYR A 56 -1.71 -0.26 -7.84
N GLN A 57 -2.15 0.74 -8.59
CA GLN A 57 -2.92 1.81 -8.00
C GLN A 57 -4.28 1.31 -7.54
N ARG A 58 -4.77 1.90 -6.46
CA ARG A 58 -6.08 1.56 -5.91
C ARG A 58 -7.20 1.67 -6.93
N GLU A 59 -8.26 0.92 -6.65
CA GLU A 59 -9.53 1.11 -7.31
C GLU A 59 -9.96 2.58 -7.25
N PHE A 60 -10.86 2.95 -8.15
CA PHE A 60 -11.47 4.27 -8.10
C PHE A 60 -12.31 4.42 -6.82
N VAL A 61 -12.00 5.43 -6.00
CA VAL A 61 -12.58 5.63 -4.65
C VAL A 61 -13.33 6.96 -4.50
N TRP A 62 -13.27 7.86 -5.47
CA TRP A 62 -14.06 9.09 -5.41
C TRP A 62 -15.55 8.79 -5.63
N ASP A 63 -16.38 9.24 -4.71
CA ASP A 63 -17.84 9.27 -4.89
C ASP A 63 -18.25 10.27 -5.99
N ILE A 64 -19.51 10.20 -6.42
CA ILE A 64 -20.03 11.06 -7.50
C ILE A 64 -19.99 12.53 -7.09
N ASP A 65 -20.16 12.83 -5.80
CA ASP A 65 -20.15 14.21 -5.29
C ASP A 65 -18.77 14.85 -5.42
N ARG A 66 -17.72 14.13 -5.04
CA ARG A 66 -16.34 14.60 -5.17
C ARG A 66 -15.93 14.73 -6.63
N GLN A 67 -16.36 13.80 -7.48
CA GLN A 67 -16.18 13.90 -8.93
C GLN A 67 -16.87 15.14 -9.49
N SER A 68 -18.12 15.38 -9.11
CA SER A 68 -18.91 16.53 -9.56
C SER A 68 -18.26 17.85 -9.17
N ARG A 69 -17.71 17.97 -7.95
CA ARG A 69 -16.98 19.16 -7.49
C ARG A 69 -15.70 19.44 -8.27
N LEU A 70 -14.99 18.41 -8.74
CA LEU A 70 -13.85 18.62 -9.64
C LEU A 70 -14.33 19.26 -10.94
N ILE A 71 -15.39 18.71 -11.55
CA ILE A 71 -15.94 19.26 -12.80
C ILE A 71 -16.45 20.70 -12.60
N GLU A 72 -17.14 20.98 -11.49
CA GLU A 72 -17.59 22.32 -11.12
C GLU A 72 -16.42 23.31 -11.02
N SER A 73 -15.33 22.91 -10.33
CA SER A 73 -14.10 23.71 -10.22
C SER A 73 -13.51 24.07 -11.58
N ILE A 74 -13.44 23.10 -12.50
CA ILE A 74 -12.90 23.30 -13.85
C ILE A 74 -13.78 24.25 -14.67
N ILE A 75 -15.11 24.08 -14.61
CA ILE A 75 -16.05 24.95 -15.33
C ILE A 75 -15.98 26.40 -14.83
N LEU A 76 -15.72 26.59 -13.53
CA LEU A 76 -15.50 27.89 -12.88
C LEU A 76 -14.12 28.49 -13.16
N GLY A 77 -13.19 27.72 -13.75
CA GLY A 77 -11.82 28.18 -14.01
C GLY A 77 -10.94 28.22 -12.77
N LEU A 78 -11.26 27.42 -11.74
CA LEU A 78 -10.42 27.29 -10.55
C LEU A 78 -9.15 26.47 -10.88
N PRO A 79 -8.02 26.74 -10.20
CA PRO A 79 -6.78 26.00 -10.40
C PRO A 79 -6.97 24.51 -10.09
N ILE A 80 -6.48 23.67 -10.98
CA ILE A 80 -6.51 22.20 -10.84
C ILE A 80 -5.14 21.77 -10.26
N PRO A 81 -5.11 20.91 -9.23
CA PRO A 81 -3.83 20.39 -8.74
C PRO A 81 -3.05 19.67 -9.84
N LEU A 82 -1.71 19.58 -9.68
CA LEU A 82 -0.81 18.96 -10.64
C LEU A 82 -1.06 17.45 -10.77
N ILE A 83 -0.92 16.89 -11.96
CA ILE A 83 -0.85 15.43 -12.14
C ILE A 83 0.61 15.03 -12.13
N PHE A 84 0.95 13.97 -11.43
CA PHE A 84 2.31 13.42 -11.46
C PHE A 84 2.29 12.15 -12.29
N VAL A 85 3.24 12.05 -13.20
CA VAL A 85 3.48 10.84 -13.98
C VAL A 85 4.95 10.48 -13.95
N ALA A 86 5.24 9.24 -14.28
CA ALA A 86 6.60 8.77 -14.47
C ALA A 86 6.72 8.08 -15.84
N GLU A 87 7.79 8.39 -16.53
CA GLU A 87 8.08 7.83 -17.85
C GLU A 87 8.68 6.43 -17.70
N ILE A 88 8.13 5.47 -18.43
CA ILE A 88 8.57 4.08 -18.40
C ILE A 88 9.63 3.88 -19.47
N LYS A 89 10.88 3.66 -19.05
CA LYS A 89 12.06 3.54 -19.92
C LYS A 89 11.86 2.61 -21.12
N GLU A 90 11.24 1.45 -20.89
CA GLU A 90 11.11 0.40 -21.90
C GLU A 90 10.09 0.75 -22.99
N THR A 91 9.13 1.63 -22.69
CA THR A 91 7.96 1.87 -23.56
C THR A 91 7.73 3.34 -23.90
N GLY A 92 8.38 4.28 -23.20
CA GLY A 92 8.10 5.72 -23.26
C GLY A 92 6.72 6.11 -22.73
N ARG A 93 5.92 5.16 -22.21
CA ARG A 93 4.57 5.42 -21.71
C ARG A 93 4.63 6.21 -20.41
N LEU A 94 3.58 6.98 -20.16
CA LEU A 94 3.45 7.82 -18.97
C LEU A 94 2.53 7.15 -17.96
N GLU A 95 3.12 6.69 -16.88
CA GLU A 95 2.40 6.06 -15.80
C GLU A 95 1.92 7.09 -14.78
N ILE A 96 0.63 7.11 -14.49
CA ILE A 96 0.06 8.01 -13.49
C ILE A 96 0.52 7.61 -12.09
N VAL A 97 1.24 8.53 -11.45
CA VAL A 97 1.78 8.44 -10.10
C VAL A 97 0.81 9.02 -9.08
N ASP A 98 0.31 10.23 -9.35
CA ASP A 98 -0.74 10.90 -8.59
C ASP A 98 -1.71 11.59 -9.54
N GLY A 99 -2.98 11.67 -9.13
CA GLY A 99 -4.05 12.28 -9.93
C GLY A 99 -4.88 11.29 -10.75
N SER A 100 -4.73 9.98 -10.53
CA SER A 100 -5.53 8.97 -11.25
C SER A 100 -7.04 9.13 -11.05
N GLN A 101 -7.48 9.54 -9.86
CA GLN A 101 -8.89 9.83 -9.61
C GLN A 101 -9.37 11.03 -10.44
N ARG A 102 -8.52 12.04 -10.64
CA ARG A 102 -8.84 13.21 -11.49
C ARG A 102 -8.91 12.80 -12.96
N VAL A 103 -7.91 12.08 -13.48
CA VAL A 103 -7.91 11.58 -14.87
C VAL A 103 -9.13 10.70 -15.15
N ARG A 104 -9.43 9.72 -14.27
CA ARG A 104 -10.62 8.86 -14.40
C ARG A 104 -11.92 9.66 -14.35
N THR A 105 -12.03 10.65 -13.48
CA THR A 105 -13.21 11.55 -13.40
C THR A 105 -13.40 12.34 -14.70
N LEU A 106 -12.32 12.91 -15.23
CA LEU A 106 -12.33 13.66 -16.48
C LEU A 106 -12.73 12.78 -17.67
N ALA A 107 -12.15 11.57 -17.75
CA ALA A 107 -12.50 10.57 -18.76
C ALA A 107 -13.98 10.17 -18.68
N ALA A 108 -14.47 9.86 -17.47
CA ALA A 108 -15.88 9.50 -17.25
C ALA A 108 -16.83 10.65 -17.63
N PHE A 109 -16.46 11.91 -17.34
CA PHE A 109 -17.26 13.06 -17.74
C PHE A 109 -17.29 13.24 -19.25
N MET A 110 -16.12 13.27 -19.92
CA MET A 110 -16.02 13.46 -21.37
C MET A 110 -16.71 12.36 -22.18
N THR A 111 -16.74 11.14 -21.66
CA THR A 111 -17.45 9.98 -22.26
C THR A 111 -18.93 9.89 -21.85
N ASN A 112 -19.45 10.89 -21.12
CA ASN A 112 -20.84 10.95 -20.63
C ASN A 112 -21.24 9.86 -19.62
N GLN A 113 -20.27 9.22 -18.98
CA GLN A 113 -20.48 8.23 -17.92
C GLN A 113 -20.66 8.86 -16.54
N LEU A 114 -20.21 10.11 -16.34
CA LEU A 114 -20.46 10.90 -15.14
C LEU A 114 -21.65 11.85 -15.33
N ARG A 115 -22.62 11.78 -14.40
CA ARG A 115 -23.69 12.77 -14.24
C ARG A 115 -23.40 13.60 -12.99
N LEU A 116 -23.46 14.92 -13.14
CA LEU A 116 -23.14 15.84 -12.04
C LEU A 116 -24.23 15.82 -10.95
N THR A 117 -23.82 15.78 -9.70
CA THR A 117 -24.72 15.76 -8.52
C THR A 117 -24.19 16.66 -7.40
N ASN A 118 -25.10 17.06 -6.51
CA ASN A 118 -24.80 17.77 -5.26
C ASN A 118 -23.91 19.02 -5.44
N LEU A 119 -24.03 19.70 -6.59
CA LEU A 119 -23.40 20.98 -6.85
C LEU A 119 -24.15 22.10 -6.15
N LYS A 120 -23.41 23.02 -5.53
CA LYS A 120 -23.96 24.15 -4.77
C LYS A 120 -23.72 25.49 -5.45
N THR A 121 -22.62 25.63 -6.18
CA THR A 121 -22.24 26.90 -6.83
C THR A 121 -22.89 27.00 -8.21
N LEU A 122 -22.87 25.90 -8.95
CA LEU A 122 -23.52 25.73 -10.25
C LEU A 122 -24.62 24.67 -10.13
N ASP A 123 -25.58 24.91 -9.23
CA ASP A 123 -26.67 23.99 -8.90
C ASP A 123 -27.56 23.61 -10.10
N SER A 124 -27.75 24.52 -11.06
CA SER A 124 -28.43 24.25 -12.33
C SER A 124 -27.76 23.19 -13.22
N LEU A 125 -26.49 22.85 -12.95
CA LEU A 125 -25.78 21.78 -13.66
C LEU A 125 -26.02 20.39 -13.05
N ASN A 126 -26.72 20.29 -11.92
CA ASN A 126 -27.11 18.99 -11.37
C ASN A 126 -27.93 18.21 -12.40
N GLY A 127 -27.55 16.95 -12.63
CA GLY A 127 -28.12 16.10 -13.66
C GLY A 127 -27.45 16.22 -15.04
N PHE A 128 -26.49 17.13 -15.24
CA PHE A 128 -25.84 17.29 -16.54
C PHE A 128 -24.75 16.24 -16.77
N CYS A 129 -24.53 15.92 -18.05
CA CYS A 129 -23.41 15.16 -18.59
C CYS A 129 -22.71 16.05 -19.61
N PHE A 130 -21.50 15.70 -20.05
CA PHE A 130 -20.70 16.55 -20.94
C PHE A 130 -21.44 16.98 -22.22
N LYS A 131 -22.22 16.08 -22.84
CA LYS A 131 -23.02 16.34 -24.05
C LYS A 131 -24.11 17.40 -23.86
N HIS A 132 -24.56 17.66 -22.63
CA HIS A 132 -25.61 18.66 -22.36
C HIS A 132 -25.07 20.10 -22.37
N PHE A 133 -23.75 20.29 -22.33
CA PHE A 133 -23.15 21.62 -22.41
C PHE A 133 -23.14 22.14 -23.84
N ALA A 134 -23.28 23.46 -24.00
CA ALA A 134 -23.16 24.11 -25.31
C ALA A 134 -21.79 23.80 -25.96
N PRO A 135 -21.70 23.70 -27.31
CA PRO A 135 -20.44 23.37 -27.99
C PRO A 135 -19.27 24.31 -27.65
N SER A 136 -19.55 25.59 -27.36
CA SER A 136 -18.53 26.54 -26.90
C SER A 136 -17.98 26.18 -25.52
N ARG A 137 -18.84 25.72 -24.59
CA ARG A 137 -18.42 25.31 -23.25
C ARG A 137 -17.68 23.98 -23.27
N GLN A 138 -18.10 23.03 -24.10
CA GLN A 138 -17.36 21.77 -24.31
C GLN A 138 -15.94 22.03 -24.80
N ARG A 139 -15.76 22.94 -25.77
CA ARG A 139 -14.43 23.36 -26.27
C ARG A 139 -13.59 24.03 -25.19
N LYS A 140 -14.17 24.94 -24.39
CA LYS A 140 -13.46 25.57 -23.26
C LYS A 140 -13.00 24.55 -22.22
N PHE A 141 -13.87 23.59 -21.87
CA PHE A 141 -13.51 22.52 -20.96
C PHE A 141 -12.35 21.68 -21.51
N LYS A 142 -12.47 21.17 -22.74
CA LYS A 142 -11.43 20.40 -23.44
C LYS A 142 -10.07 21.12 -23.52
N ASN A 143 -10.08 22.43 -23.78
CA ASN A 143 -8.88 23.26 -23.92
C ASN A 143 -8.31 23.75 -22.58
N THR A 144 -8.86 23.34 -21.44
CA THR A 144 -8.33 23.73 -20.13
C THR A 144 -6.97 23.05 -19.93
N PRO A 145 -5.87 23.79 -19.68
CA PRO A 145 -4.57 23.19 -19.46
C PRO A 145 -4.49 22.55 -18.07
N ILE A 146 -3.89 21.37 -17.99
CA ILE A 146 -3.48 20.73 -16.74
C ILE A 146 -1.97 20.54 -16.79
N ARG A 147 -1.32 21.03 -15.74
CA ARG A 147 0.12 20.88 -15.57
C ARG A 147 0.44 19.49 -15.00
N MET A 148 1.39 18.84 -15.65
CA MET A 148 1.92 17.53 -15.31
C MET A 148 3.39 17.64 -14.94
N ILE A 149 3.78 16.99 -13.87
CA ILE A 149 5.20 16.76 -13.54
C ILE A 149 5.54 15.35 -14.01
N VAL A 150 6.52 15.25 -14.90
CA VAL A 150 6.99 13.99 -15.46
C VAL A 150 8.32 13.64 -14.82
N LEU A 151 8.34 12.58 -14.03
CA LEU A 151 9.57 11.97 -13.56
C LEU A 151 10.23 11.23 -14.73
N SER A 152 11.46 11.60 -15.02
CA SER A 152 12.27 11.04 -16.10
C SER A 152 12.54 9.55 -15.88
N ASP A 153 12.70 8.82 -16.97
CA ASP A 153 13.09 7.41 -16.98
C ASP A 153 14.52 7.15 -16.46
N LYS A 154 15.28 8.24 -16.24
CA LYS A 154 16.63 8.25 -15.65
C LYS A 154 16.63 8.34 -14.13
N ALA A 155 15.50 8.70 -13.51
CA ALA A 155 15.40 8.76 -12.06
C ALA A 155 15.51 7.34 -11.47
N ASP A 156 16.35 7.17 -10.45
CA ASP A 156 16.49 5.86 -9.81
C ASP A 156 15.21 5.46 -9.03
N GLU A 157 15.08 4.17 -8.74
CA GLU A 157 13.89 3.61 -8.09
C GLU A 157 13.66 4.18 -6.68
N ARG A 158 14.73 4.61 -5.98
CA ARG A 158 14.67 5.22 -4.64
C ARG A 158 14.17 6.66 -4.70
N VAL A 159 14.58 7.43 -5.71
CA VAL A 159 14.12 8.80 -5.98
C VAL A 159 12.66 8.76 -6.40
N ARG A 160 12.27 7.80 -7.27
CA ARG A 160 10.86 7.54 -7.54
C ARG A 160 10.14 7.33 -6.21
N ALA A 161 10.61 6.41 -5.38
CA ALA A 161 10.02 6.07 -4.08
C ALA A 161 9.76 7.26 -3.17
N ASP A 162 10.80 8.06 -2.93
CA ASP A 162 10.75 9.22 -2.03
C ASP A 162 9.81 10.29 -2.60
N MET A 163 9.80 10.49 -3.92
CA MET A 163 8.87 11.41 -4.58
C MET A 163 7.43 10.91 -4.46
N PHE A 164 7.15 9.62 -4.67
CA PHE A 164 5.82 9.05 -4.44
C PHE A 164 5.32 9.31 -3.03
N ASP A 165 6.14 9.04 -2.00
CA ASP A 165 5.73 9.20 -0.60
C ASP A 165 5.43 10.68 -0.26
N ARG A 166 6.27 11.61 -0.76
CA ARG A 166 6.13 13.06 -0.54
C ARG A 166 4.99 13.71 -1.32
N ILE A 167 4.66 13.22 -2.51
CA ILE A 167 3.56 13.78 -3.31
C ILE A 167 2.22 13.31 -2.75
N ASN A 168 2.11 12.04 -2.37
CA ASN A 168 0.87 11.42 -1.92
C ASN A 168 0.41 11.86 -0.51
N THR A 169 1.19 12.65 0.21
CA THR A 169 0.80 13.24 1.51
C THR A 169 -0.11 14.46 1.37
N SER A 170 -0.33 14.97 0.14
CA SER A 170 -1.16 16.17 -0.10
C SER A 170 -2.60 15.87 -0.54
N SER A 171 -2.94 14.60 -0.86
CA SER A 171 -4.32 14.18 -1.13
C SER A 171 -4.57 12.75 -0.65
N VAL A 172 -5.69 12.52 0.08
CA VAL A 172 -6.07 11.25 0.75
C VAL A 172 -4.96 10.20 0.78
N ASP A 173 -4.14 10.27 1.84
CA ASP A 173 -2.92 9.48 2.05
C ASP A 173 -3.06 8.06 1.52
N LEU A 174 -2.10 7.60 0.71
CA LEU A 174 -1.95 6.19 0.36
C LEU A 174 -1.52 5.36 1.58
N LYS A 175 -1.92 4.09 1.63
CA LYS A 175 -1.42 3.13 2.63
C LYS A 175 -0.05 2.65 2.17
N PRO A 176 0.81 2.23 3.12
CA PRO A 176 2.16 1.77 2.80
C PRO A 176 2.24 0.75 1.65
N MET A 177 1.36 -0.26 1.59
CA MET A 177 1.36 -1.21 0.46
C MET A 177 0.90 -0.64 -0.88
N GLU A 178 0.02 0.35 -0.88
CA GLU A 178 -0.38 1.05 -2.11
C GLU A 178 0.84 1.78 -2.70
N THR A 179 1.66 2.38 -1.83
CA THR A 179 2.94 3.01 -2.18
C THR A 179 3.96 1.96 -2.65
N ARG A 180 4.19 0.89 -1.86
CA ARG A 180 5.18 -0.16 -2.19
C ARG A 180 4.95 -0.84 -3.53
N ARG A 181 3.70 -1.22 -3.85
CA ARG A 181 3.40 -1.93 -5.10
C ARG A 181 3.74 -1.09 -6.33
N GLY A 182 3.67 0.24 -6.22
CA GLY A 182 4.01 1.14 -7.32
C GLY A 182 5.48 1.50 -7.47
N ILE A 183 6.21 1.38 -6.38
CA ILE A 183 7.62 1.73 -6.28
C ILE A 183 8.48 0.50 -6.51
N TYR A 184 8.28 -0.56 -5.72
CA TYR A 184 9.15 -1.72 -5.67
C TYR A 184 8.56 -2.84 -6.51
N ARG A 185 8.84 -2.82 -7.81
CA ARG A 185 8.38 -3.89 -8.72
C ARG A 185 9.35 -5.07 -8.68
N GLY A 186 8.80 -6.27 -8.78
CA GLY A 186 9.60 -7.49 -8.85
C GLY A 186 8.82 -8.73 -8.44
N GLU A 187 9.46 -9.88 -8.66
CA GLU A 187 8.84 -11.21 -8.47
C GLU A 187 8.37 -11.43 -7.03
N PHE A 188 9.08 -10.91 -6.03
CA PHE A 188 8.67 -11.04 -4.64
C PHE A 188 7.46 -10.16 -4.31
N THR A 189 7.39 -8.94 -4.84
CA THR A 189 6.20 -8.09 -4.70
C THR A 189 4.98 -8.80 -5.29
N ASP A 190 5.08 -9.33 -6.51
CA ASP A 190 3.97 -10.03 -7.16
C ASP A 190 3.55 -11.27 -6.37
N PHE A 191 4.52 -12.06 -5.89
CA PHE A 191 4.28 -13.20 -5.00
C PHE A 191 3.52 -12.84 -3.72
N VAL A 192 3.84 -11.70 -3.08
CA VAL A 192 3.10 -11.21 -1.90
C VAL A 192 1.64 -10.91 -2.26
N PHE A 193 1.39 -10.31 -3.42
CA PHE A 193 0.03 -10.03 -3.91
C PHE A 193 -0.74 -11.30 -4.32
N GLU A 194 -0.05 -12.32 -4.82
CA GLU A 194 -0.64 -13.64 -5.07
C GLU A 194 -1.07 -14.31 -3.77
N CYS A 195 -0.20 -14.35 -2.77
CA CYS A 195 -0.52 -14.89 -1.45
C CYS A 195 -1.66 -14.13 -0.77
N ALA A 196 -1.75 -12.81 -0.96
CA ALA A 196 -2.83 -11.98 -0.45
C ALA A 196 -4.22 -12.32 -1.04
N LYS A 197 -4.25 -12.99 -2.21
CA LYS A 197 -5.47 -13.46 -2.88
C LYS A 197 -5.81 -14.92 -2.54
N ASN A 198 -5.03 -15.60 -1.69
CA ASN A 198 -5.30 -16.98 -1.30
C ASN A 198 -6.65 -17.09 -0.56
N ASP A 199 -7.52 -18.00 -1.01
CA ASP A 199 -8.89 -18.12 -0.49
C ASP A 199 -8.94 -18.44 1.01
N ILE A 200 -8.06 -19.34 1.48
CA ILE A 200 -7.94 -19.69 2.89
C ILE A 200 -7.51 -18.45 3.68
N PHE A 201 -6.51 -17.71 3.19
CA PHE A 201 -6.07 -16.49 3.85
C PHE A 201 -7.20 -15.46 3.98
N VAL A 202 -7.94 -15.20 2.89
CA VAL A 202 -9.06 -14.24 2.87
C VAL A 202 -10.16 -14.66 3.84
N GLU A 203 -10.44 -15.97 3.96
CA GLU A 203 -11.42 -16.50 4.90
C GLU A 203 -10.96 -16.43 6.37
N LEU A 204 -9.66 -16.62 6.62
CA LEU A 204 -9.08 -16.58 7.96
C LEU A 204 -8.84 -15.15 8.47
N CYS A 205 -8.60 -14.21 7.56
CA CYS A 205 -8.28 -12.82 7.81
C CYS A 205 -9.34 -11.87 7.24
N PRO A 206 -10.53 -11.76 7.85
CA PRO A 206 -11.50 -10.76 7.41
C PRO A 206 -10.93 -9.35 7.61
N ILE A 207 -11.09 -8.50 6.60
CA ILE A 207 -10.66 -7.11 6.59
C ILE A 207 -11.86 -6.25 6.17
N TYR A 208 -12.03 -5.07 6.77
CA TYR A 208 -13.13 -4.18 6.35
C TYR A 208 -12.96 -3.78 4.89
N ARG A 209 -14.06 -3.76 4.13
CA ARG A 209 -14.08 -3.43 2.68
C ARG A 209 -13.31 -2.16 2.32
N TYR A 210 -13.31 -1.15 3.20
CA TYR A 210 -12.52 0.06 3.03
C TYR A 210 -11.00 -0.21 2.94
N PHE A 211 -10.49 -1.14 3.75
CA PHE A 211 -9.07 -1.53 3.77
C PHE A 211 -8.73 -2.57 2.70
N GLN A 212 -9.68 -3.43 2.30
CA GLN A 212 -9.49 -4.39 1.20
C GLN A 212 -9.15 -3.65 -0.11
N LYS A 213 -9.88 -2.56 -0.39
CA LYS A 213 -9.61 -1.69 -1.55
C LYS A 213 -8.26 -0.96 -1.51
N ARG A 214 -7.50 -1.12 -0.43
CA ARG A 214 -6.24 -0.46 -0.14
C ARG A 214 -5.11 -1.44 0.12
N ASN A 215 -5.27 -2.70 -0.29
CA ASN A 215 -4.25 -3.75 -0.26
C ASN A 215 -3.72 -4.07 1.15
N GLU A 216 -4.59 -4.04 2.16
CA GLU A 216 -4.22 -4.36 3.54
C GLU A 216 -3.85 -5.84 3.71
N GLU A 217 -4.47 -6.72 2.94
CA GLU A 217 -4.15 -8.14 2.82
C GLU A 217 -2.66 -8.36 2.52
N ALA A 218 -2.14 -7.64 1.51
CA ALA A 218 -0.75 -7.72 1.11
C ALA A 218 0.21 -7.17 2.18
N GLU A 219 -0.23 -6.19 3.00
CA GLU A 219 0.55 -5.66 4.11
C GLU A 219 0.72 -6.73 5.19
N LEU A 220 -0.33 -7.49 5.50
CA LEU A 220 -0.27 -8.59 6.46
C LEU A 220 0.66 -9.69 5.95
N VAL A 221 0.50 -10.13 4.70
CA VAL A 221 1.37 -11.14 4.09
C VAL A 221 2.84 -10.71 4.11
N LEU A 222 3.14 -9.46 3.72
CA LEU A 222 4.50 -8.93 3.74
C LEU A 222 5.08 -8.93 5.16
N ARG A 223 4.28 -8.52 6.15
CA ARG A 223 4.68 -8.57 7.57
C ARG A 223 4.97 -9.98 8.04
N PHE A 224 4.18 -10.98 7.64
CA PHE A 224 4.43 -12.38 7.99
C PHE A 224 5.80 -12.82 7.49
N PHE A 225 6.09 -12.67 6.20
CA PHE A 225 7.38 -13.12 5.64
C PHE A 225 8.57 -12.37 6.24
N ALA A 226 8.47 -11.04 6.35
CA ALA A 226 9.55 -10.23 6.89
C ALA A 226 9.85 -10.58 8.35
N LEU A 227 8.82 -10.72 9.19
CA LEU A 227 9.00 -10.99 10.63
C LEU A 227 9.38 -12.43 10.92
N ALA A 228 8.84 -13.40 10.17
CA ALA A 228 9.18 -14.81 10.35
C ALA A 228 10.64 -15.09 9.96
N GLU A 229 11.10 -14.57 8.82
CA GLU A 229 12.46 -14.81 8.33
C GLU A 229 13.52 -14.12 9.18
N THR A 230 13.23 -12.90 9.68
CA THR A 230 14.19 -12.12 10.46
C THR A 230 14.08 -12.37 11.97
N TYR A 231 13.21 -13.29 12.40
CA TYR A 231 13.06 -13.64 13.81
C TYR A 231 14.35 -14.25 14.39
N PRO A 232 14.73 -13.97 15.65
CA PRO A 232 14.12 -13.04 16.61
C PRO A 232 14.69 -11.61 16.53
N GLY A 233 15.68 -11.38 15.68
CA GLY A 233 16.51 -10.18 15.66
C GLY A 233 15.89 -9.00 14.92
N PHE A 234 15.03 -9.25 13.93
CA PHE A 234 14.43 -8.26 13.03
C PHE A 234 15.47 -7.39 12.32
N ARG A 235 16.51 -8.03 11.78
CA ARG A 235 17.66 -7.42 11.10
C ARG A 235 17.79 -7.95 9.67
N LEU A 236 18.06 -7.05 8.73
CA LEU A 236 18.40 -7.38 7.35
C LEU A 236 19.93 -7.27 7.19
N THR A 237 20.57 -8.39 6.89
CA THR A 237 22.04 -8.49 6.73
C THR A 237 22.51 -8.33 5.30
N ASP A 238 21.62 -8.57 4.33
CA ASP A 238 21.96 -8.65 2.90
C ASP A 238 21.79 -7.31 2.18
N THR A 239 21.40 -6.26 2.91
CA THR A 239 21.27 -4.91 2.39
C THR A 239 22.57 -4.13 2.58
N GLN A 240 22.99 -3.36 1.56
CA GLN A 240 24.18 -2.48 1.64
C GLN A 240 24.15 -1.52 2.85
N ASN A 241 22.95 -1.22 3.35
CA ASN A 241 22.73 -0.60 4.64
C ASN A 241 22.21 -1.68 5.59
N LEU A 242 22.90 -1.99 6.68
CA LEU A 242 22.36 -2.87 7.72
C LEU A 242 21.06 -2.25 8.27
N VAL A 243 19.90 -2.82 7.92
CA VAL A 243 18.61 -2.30 8.39
C VAL A 243 18.15 -3.13 9.57
N ASP A 244 18.17 -2.50 10.74
CA ASP A 244 17.68 -3.07 11.99
C ASP A 244 16.38 -2.36 12.36
N LEU A 245 15.30 -3.11 12.61
CA LEU A 245 14.03 -2.56 13.06
C LEU A 245 14.18 -1.77 14.39
N GLU A 246 15.15 -2.14 15.24
CA GLU A 246 15.46 -1.45 16.49
C GLU A 246 16.09 -0.07 16.26
N GLN A 247 16.96 0.06 15.26
CA GLN A 247 17.60 1.32 14.90
C GLN A 247 16.69 2.21 14.06
N THR A 248 15.98 1.60 13.11
CA THR A 248 15.10 2.28 12.15
C THR A 248 13.85 2.84 12.84
N ARG A 249 13.38 2.17 13.91
CA ARG A 249 12.16 2.51 14.66
C ARG A 249 10.89 2.69 13.81
N SER A 250 10.91 2.20 12.57
CA SER A 250 9.82 2.33 11.61
C SER A 250 9.58 0.99 10.92
N MET A 251 8.41 0.41 11.18
CA MET A 251 7.96 -0.81 10.49
C MET A 251 7.86 -0.57 8.98
N THR A 252 7.41 0.62 8.57
CA THR A 252 7.28 0.96 7.15
C THR A 252 8.61 0.81 6.43
N ARG A 253 9.65 1.48 6.94
CA ARG A 253 10.98 1.44 6.31
C ARG A 253 11.62 0.06 6.36
N PHE A 254 11.40 -0.70 7.42
CA PHE A 254 11.87 -2.09 7.51
C PHE A 254 11.26 -2.97 6.41
N LEU A 255 9.95 -2.85 6.17
CA LEU A 255 9.27 -3.61 5.12
C LEU A 255 9.67 -3.14 3.70
N ASP A 256 9.93 -1.84 3.52
CA ASP A 256 10.44 -1.28 2.26
C ASP A 256 11.80 -1.90 1.89
N GLU A 257 12.72 -1.97 2.85
CA GLU A 257 14.06 -2.52 2.61
C GLU A 257 14.00 -4.06 2.41
N TYR A 258 13.12 -4.76 3.14
CA TYR A 258 12.90 -6.19 2.95
C TYR A 258 12.36 -6.51 1.55
N ILE A 259 11.32 -5.80 1.09
CA ILE A 259 10.73 -6.05 -0.23
C ILE A 259 11.72 -5.70 -1.36
N MET A 260 12.48 -4.60 -1.21
CA MET A 260 13.56 -4.24 -2.15
C MET A 260 14.64 -5.31 -2.22
N CYS A 261 15.08 -5.85 -1.08
CA CYS A 261 16.10 -6.89 -1.02
C CYS A 261 15.63 -8.16 -1.71
N LYS A 262 14.40 -8.60 -1.43
CA LYS A 262 13.84 -9.81 -2.05
C LYS A 262 13.60 -9.64 -3.54
N ASN A 263 13.14 -8.49 -4.02
CA ASN A 263 13.00 -8.27 -5.46
C ASN A 263 14.32 -8.35 -6.24
N LYS A 264 15.47 -8.08 -5.59
CA LYS A 264 16.79 -8.26 -6.22
C LYS A 264 17.18 -9.73 -6.39
N ASN A 265 16.76 -10.60 -5.49
CA ASN A 265 17.07 -12.02 -5.50
C ASN A 265 15.96 -12.82 -4.81
N PHE A 266 15.07 -13.41 -5.60
CA PHE A 266 13.99 -14.27 -5.13
C PHE A 266 13.87 -15.52 -6.00
N PRO A 267 14.74 -16.52 -5.79
CA PRO A 267 14.76 -17.71 -6.64
C PRO A 267 13.52 -18.59 -6.43
N SER A 268 13.15 -19.35 -7.47
CA SER A 268 11.93 -20.17 -7.45
C SER A 268 11.88 -21.21 -6.31
N GLU A 269 13.04 -21.70 -5.84
CA GLU A 269 13.11 -22.57 -4.65
C GLU A 269 12.62 -21.85 -3.39
N GLU A 270 13.09 -20.62 -3.17
CA GLU A 270 12.67 -19.81 -2.04
C GLU A 270 11.18 -19.45 -2.14
N ARG A 271 10.70 -19.13 -3.35
CA ARG A 271 9.28 -18.90 -3.62
C ARG A 271 8.43 -20.10 -3.22
N ARG A 272 8.82 -21.32 -3.63
CA ARG A 272 8.09 -22.55 -3.26
C ARG A 272 8.10 -22.81 -1.77
N GLN A 273 9.24 -22.59 -1.10
CA GLN A 273 9.36 -22.79 0.34
C GLN A 273 8.47 -21.81 1.11
N LYS A 274 8.53 -20.52 0.79
CA LYS A 274 7.69 -19.50 1.42
C LYS A 274 6.19 -19.76 1.24
N LEU A 275 5.77 -20.17 0.04
CA LEU A 275 4.38 -20.51 -0.22
C LEU A 275 3.93 -21.69 0.66
N ARG A 276 4.73 -22.76 0.71
CA ARG A 276 4.45 -23.93 1.55
C ARG A 276 4.33 -23.54 3.02
N ASP A 277 5.28 -22.76 3.53
CA ASP A 277 5.30 -22.32 4.93
C ASP A 277 4.07 -21.46 5.28
N PHE A 278 3.65 -20.61 4.34
CA PHE A 278 2.44 -19.82 4.48
C PHE A 278 1.18 -20.71 4.52
N GLU A 279 1.02 -21.63 3.58
CA GLU A 279 -0.13 -22.53 3.51
C GLU A 279 -0.22 -23.48 4.71
N VAL A 280 0.91 -24.03 5.16
CA VAL A 280 0.99 -24.87 6.37
C VAL A 280 0.56 -24.07 7.60
N MET A 281 1.02 -22.83 7.72
CA MET A 281 0.62 -21.92 8.80
C MET A 281 -0.88 -21.62 8.76
N LEU A 282 -1.45 -21.31 7.58
CA LEU A 282 -2.89 -21.04 7.44
C LEU A 282 -3.74 -22.24 7.81
N ASN A 283 -3.39 -23.43 7.32
CA ASN A 283 -4.11 -24.66 7.63
C ASN A 283 -4.07 -24.99 9.12
N PHE A 284 -2.90 -24.83 9.75
CA PHE A 284 -2.77 -25.00 11.19
C PHE A 284 -3.65 -24.00 11.95
N VAL A 285 -3.63 -22.72 11.59
CA VAL A 285 -4.44 -21.70 12.25
C VAL A 285 -5.93 -21.97 12.07
N SER A 286 -6.36 -22.40 10.87
CA SER A 286 -7.75 -22.77 10.58
C SER A 286 -8.27 -23.87 11.50
N ASN A 287 -7.44 -24.90 11.71
CA ASN A 287 -7.82 -26.07 12.52
C ASN A 287 -7.65 -25.84 14.02
N THR A 288 -6.75 -24.96 14.42
CA THR A 288 -6.36 -24.78 15.82
C THR A 288 -7.12 -23.64 16.48
N PHE A 289 -7.26 -22.47 15.82
CA PHE A 289 -7.80 -21.25 16.42
C PHE A 289 -9.29 -21.07 16.10
N PRO A 290 -10.22 -21.16 17.08
CA PRO A 290 -11.66 -20.99 16.84
C PRO A 290 -12.02 -19.61 16.27
N SER A 291 -11.29 -18.57 16.69
CA SER A 291 -11.44 -17.21 16.17
C SER A 291 -10.52 -16.90 14.98
N LYS A 292 -9.76 -17.89 14.48
CA LYS A 292 -8.80 -17.72 13.38
C LYS A 292 -7.80 -16.61 13.74
N PHE A 293 -7.61 -15.60 12.89
CA PHE A 293 -6.78 -14.42 13.22
C PHE A 293 -7.53 -13.29 13.96
N LYS A 294 -8.82 -13.45 14.23
CA LYS A 294 -9.61 -12.43 14.92
C LYS A 294 -9.32 -12.44 16.42
N LYS A 295 -9.37 -11.24 17.02
CA LYS A 295 -9.29 -11.08 18.48
C LYS A 295 -10.45 -11.77 19.20
N TYR A 296 -11.65 -11.63 18.66
CA TYR A 296 -12.87 -12.26 19.17
C TYR A 296 -13.66 -12.89 18.02
N HIS A 297 -14.46 -13.91 18.31
CA HIS A 297 -15.28 -14.58 17.31
C HIS A 297 -16.19 -13.60 16.53
N HIS A 298 -16.76 -12.60 17.22
CA HIS A 298 -17.62 -11.56 16.63
C HIS A 298 -16.86 -10.37 16.03
N SER A 299 -15.53 -10.32 16.11
CA SER A 299 -14.78 -9.21 15.50
C SER A 299 -14.95 -9.23 13.99
N SER A 300 -15.28 -8.07 13.42
CA SER A 300 -15.51 -7.93 11.98
C SER A 300 -14.23 -7.83 11.16
N ALA A 301 -13.06 -7.67 11.81
CA ALA A 301 -11.78 -7.60 11.14
C ALA A 301 -10.61 -8.11 12.01
N THR A 302 -9.53 -8.51 11.34
CA THR A 302 -8.25 -8.89 11.93
C THR A 302 -7.37 -7.65 12.14
N SER A 303 -6.73 -7.54 13.31
CA SER A 303 -5.73 -6.49 13.55
C SER A 303 -4.33 -6.97 13.16
N ARG A 304 -3.49 -6.06 12.66
CA ARG A 304 -2.08 -6.35 12.32
C ARG A 304 -1.32 -7.05 13.44
N THR A 305 -1.48 -6.57 14.67
CA THR A 305 -0.82 -7.12 15.86
C THR A 305 -1.25 -8.55 16.20
N TYR A 306 -2.53 -8.90 16.02
CA TYR A 306 -3.02 -10.27 16.23
C TYR A 306 -2.52 -11.17 15.11
N PHE A 307 -2.61 -10.70 13.87
CA PHE A 307 -2.12 -11.43 12.71
C PHE A 307 -0.62 -11.76 12.87
N GLU A 308 0.22 -10.78 13.16
CA GLU A 308 1.67 -10.97 13.34
C GLU A 308 1.98 -11.99 14.44
N ALA A 309 1.30 -11.90 15.58
CA ALA A 309 1.55 -12.80 16.70
C ALA A 309 1.16 -14.24 16.37
N ILE A 310 -0.07 -14.44 15.88
CA ILE A 310 -0.62 -15.76 15.59
C ILE A 310 0.11 -16.41 14.41
N SER A 311 0.33 -15.67 13.31
CA SER A 311 0.94 -16.23 12.10
C SER A 311 2.40 -16.60 12.34
N VAL A 312 3.21 -15.67 12.85
CA VAL A 312 4.64 -15.90 13.08
C VAL A 312 4.84 -16.89 14.23
N GLY A 313 4.09 -16.77 15.33
CA GLY A 313 4.17 -17.70 16.45
C GLY A 313 3.80 -19.14 16.07
N SER A 314 2.74 -19.31 15.28
CA SER A 314 2.34 -20.64 14.79
C SER A 314 3.38 -21.22 13.83
N HIS A 315 3.89 -20.42 12.90
CA HIS A 315 4.94 -20.86 11.97
C HIS A 315 6.19 -21.33 12.72
N LEU A 316 6.66 -20.57 13.70
CA LEU A 316 7.83 -20.94 14.51
C LEU A 316 7.58 -22.18 15.38
N ALA A 317 6.36 -22.37 15.89
CA ALA A 317 6.00 -23.58 16.63
C ALA A 317 6.00 -24.82 15.73
N LEU A 318 5.51 -24.70 14.50
CA LEU A 318 5.51 -25.77 13.50
C LEU A 318 6.91 -26.13 12.99
N GLN A 319 7.82 -25.16 12.93
CA GLN A 319 9.23 -25.43 12.65
C GLN A 319 9.89 -26.26 13.76
N GLU A 320 9.48 -26.07 15.02
CA GLU A 320 10.00 -26.83 16.16
C GLU A 320 9.32 -28.22 16.29
N LYS A 321 8.02 -28.31 15.98
CA LYS A 321 7.23 -29.55 16.01
C LYS A 321 6.30 -29.63 14.79
N LEU A 322 6.72 -30.35 13.75
CA LEU A 322 6.03 -30.39 12.45
C LEU A 322 4.56 -30.86 12.53
N ASN A 323 4.27 -31.85 13.37
CA ASN A 323 2.92 -32.42 13.57
C ASN A 323 2.30 -31.93 14.88
N LEU A 324 2.36 -30.62 15.11
CA LEU A 324 1.82 -30.00 16.31
C LEU A 324 0.29 -30.17 16.36
N VAL A 325 -0.19 -30.87 17.39
CA VAL A 325 -1.62 -30.95 17.72
C VAL A 325 -1.80 -30.32 19.09
N VAL A 326 -2.71 -29.36 19.19
CA VAL A 326 -2.90 -28.54 20.40
C VAL A 326 -4.24 -28.89 21.05
N GLN A 327 -4.25 -29.16 22.37
CA GLN A 327 -5.46 -29.35 23.17
C GLN A 327 -5.53 -28.36 24.34
N ASP A 328 -6.74 -28.06 24.82
CA ASP A 328 -7.00 -27.27 26.05
C ASP A 328 -6.43 -25.84 26.10
N LEU A 329 -6.04 -25.25 24.96
CA LEU A 329 -5.53 -23.87 24.88
C LEU A 329 -6.63 -22.80 25.17
N TRP A 330 -7.89 -23.15 24.95
CA TRP A 330 -9.02 -22.22 24.96
C TRP A 330 -9.72 -22.24 26.32
N GLN A 331 -9.53 -21.21 27.14
CA GLN A 331 -10.27 -21.07 28.39
C GLN A 331 -11.74 -20.71 28.10
N SER A 332 -12.68 -21.53 28.57
CA SER A 332 -14.08 -21.15 28.74
C SER A 332 -14.22 -20.30 30.00
N SER A 333 -14.54 -19.01 29.86
CA SER A 333 -14.92 -18.18 31.02
C SER A 333 -16.39 -17.81 30.95
N ASP A 334 -17.19 -18.35 31.89
CA ASP A 334 -18.65 -18.18 32.00
C ASP A 334 -19.14 -16.76 32.39
N LYS A 335 -18.24 -15.76 32.52
CA LYS A 335 -18.60 -14.43 33.07
C LYS A 335 -18.79 -13.32 32.06
N ASP A 336 -18.32 -13.50 30.84
CA ASP A 336 -18.59 -12.63 29.70
C ASP A 336 -18.94 -13.57 28.55
N ASN A 337 -19.94 -13.27 27.72
CA ASN A 337 -20.30 -14.05 26.51
C ASN A 337 -19.16 -14.09 25.43
N GLN A 338 -17.93 -14.42 25.82
CA GLN A 338 -16.69 -14.53 25.03
C GLN A 338 -16.22 -15.98 25.08
N THR A 339 -17.03 -16.89 24.53
CA THR A 339 -16.65 -18.29 24.33
C THR A 339 -15.45 -18.37 23.36
N ASN A 340 -14.33 -18.97 23.81
CA ASN A 340 -13.22 -19.48 23.01
C ASN A 340 -12.37 -18.44 22.21
N SER A 341 -11.72 -17.49 22.88
CA SER A 341 -10.74 -16.58 22.25
C SER A 341 -9.32 -16.71 22.83
N PHE A 342 -8.31 -16.86 21.98
CA PHE A 342 -6.89 -16.79 22.39
C PHE A 342 -6.48 -15.33 22.63
N ARG A 343 -6.03 -15.03 23.84
CA ARG A 343 -5.64 -13.66 24.22
C ARG A 343 -4.14 -13.47 24.01
N VAL A 344 -3.79 -12.74 22.96
CA VAL A 344 -2.41 -12.31 22.73
C VAL A 344 -2.10 -11.11 23.65
N PRO A 345 -0.98 -11.12 24.40
CA PRO A 345 -0.55 -9.97 25.20
C PRO A 345 -0.09 -8.84 24.27
N ILE A 346 -0.87 -7.77 24.23
CA ILE A 346 -0.57 -6.59 23.42
C ILE A 346 -0.40 -5.38 24.34
N GLU A 347 0.78 -4.77 24.26
CA GLU A 347 1.10 -3.53 24.96
C GLU A 347 0.25 -2.37 24.41
N ARG A 348 -0.13 -1.41 25.28
CA ARG A 348 -0.94 -0.25 24.89
C ARG A 348 -0.17 0.76 24.02
N TYR A 349 1.16 0.76 24.10
CA TYR A 349 2.06 1.67 23.40
C TYR A 349 3.19 0.89 22.73
N ASP A 350 3.82 1.50 21.72
CA ASP A 350 5.03 0.96 21.09
C ASP A 350 4.92 -0.48 20.55
N THR A 351 3.75 -0.85 20.04
CA THR A 351 3.48 -2.20 19.52
C THR A 351 4.42 -2.62 18.38
N HIS A 352 4.99 -1.65 17.67
CA HIS A 352 5.95 -1.85 16.57
C HIS A 352 7.40 -2.09 17.05
N LYS A 353 7.72 -1.87 18.33
CA LYS A 353 9.10 -2.08 18.84
C LYS A 353 9.46 -3.56 18.82
N PRO A 354 10.67 -3.94 18.36
CA PRO A 354 11.16 -5.33 18.30
C PRO A 354 10.87 -6.15 19.55
N LYS A 355 11.15 -5.60 20.74
CA LYS A 355 10.88 -6.27 22.03
C LYS A 355 9.41 -6.68 22.20
N ASN A 356 8.48 -5.82 21.80
CA ASN A 356 7.05 -6.06 21.91
C ASN A 356 6.55 -7.03 20.83
N ILE A 357 7.20 -7.06 19.65
CA ILE A 357 6.95 -8.07 18.61
C ILE A 357 7.39 -9.44 19.10
N ARG A 358 8.62 -9.52 19.58
CA ARG A 358 9.19 -10.74 20.13
C ARG A 358 8.31 -11.31 21.25
N LYS A 359 7.98 -10.48 22.25
CA LYS A 359 7.15 -10.89 23.40
C LYS A 359 5.82 -11.54 22.98
N ARG A 360 5.11 -10.98 21.99
CA ARG A 360 3.80 -11.54 21.57
C ARG A 360 3.95 -12.79 20.69
N VAL A 361 5.00 -12.85 19.88
CA VAL A 361 5.32 -14.01 19.04
C VAL A 361 5.77 -15.18 19.91
N ASP A 362 6.70 -14.97 20.84
CA ASP A 362 7.15 -15.98 21.81
C ASP A 362 5.97 -16.48 22.64
N TYR A 363 5.10 -15.60 23.12
CA TYR A 363 3.92 -16.02 23.88
C TYR A 363 3.04 -17.00 23.10
N VAL A 364 2.71 -16.70 21.83
CA VAL A 364 1.93 -17.62 20.99
C VAL A 364 2.68 -18.94 20.80
N LYS A 365 3.96 -18.86 20.42
CA LYS A 365 4.80 -20.04 20.17
C LYS A 365 4.85 -20.96 21.39
N GLU A 366 5.18 -20.40 22.55
CA GLU A 366 5.33 -21.14 23.81
C GLU A 366 4.02 -21.75 24.29
N GLU A 367 2.90 -21.02 24.19
CA GLU A 367 1.59 -21.55 24.58
C GLU A 367 1.15 -22.71 23.68
N LEU A 368 1.40 -22.62 22.36
CA LEU A 368 1.13 -23.72 21.43
C LEU A 368 1.98 -24.96 21.74
N LEU A 369 3.26 -24.78 22.05
CA LEU A 369 4.16 -25.90 22.40
C LEU A 369 3.82 -26.51 23.76
N ARG A 370 3.45 -25.70 24.75
CA ARG A 370 3.06 -26.16 26.10
C ARG A 370 1.80 -27.03 26.06
N HIS A 371 0.86 -26.70 25.18
CA HIS A 371 -0.40 -27.41 24.99
C HIS A 371 -0.32 -28.47 23.87
N SER A 372 0.89 -28.83 23.46
CA SER A 372 1.09 -29.85 22.44
C SER A 372 0.89 -31.26 23.01
N LEU A 373 0.17 -32.10 22.26
CA LEU A 373 -0.01 -33.53 22.55
C LEU A 373 1.28 -34.35 22.40
#